data_AF-A0A929D4N9-F1
#
_entry.id   AF-A0A929D4N9-F1
#
_cell.length_a   1.000
_cell.length_b   1.000
_cell.length_c   1.000
_cell.angle_alpha   90.00
_cell.angle_beta   90.00
_cell.angle_gamma   90.00
#
_symmetry.space_group_name_H-M   'P 1'
#
loop_
_entity.id
_entity.type
_entity.pdbx_description
1 polymer ?
#
loop_
_entity_poly.entity_id
_entity_poly.type
_entity_poly.pdbx_seq_one_letter_code
_entity_poly.pdbx_strand_id
1 'polypeptide(L)'
;MIKKLVFVVLVLCWNPGYLLAFTFDNWHSGMTLDEVLTLSEKKDIPIRRDGLVGTKEHFDPKTSRIYADKARIFYYKTRLVNEPAKVMLQFTEESRILYEVKISWQGVNVKKGLPPAVEEMLQKKYGSSTKSRKRFSKDEIWHLDQDNQLIMKNTGVVLQLRYIDLILEKTAIAEKERAQQMKRQQGLVKDQNKF
;
A
#
# COMPACT_ATOMS: atom_id res chain seq x y z
N MET A 1 -51.80 35.43 3.07
CA MET A 1 -51.77 33.97 3.28
C MET A 1 -51.35 33.30 1.98
N ILE A 2 -50.14 32.72 1.92
CA ILE A 2 -49.76 31.54 1.14
C ILE A 2 -48.25 31.35 1.35
N LYS A 3 -47.93 30.19 1.91
CA LYS A 3 -46.59 29.69 2.24
C LYS A 3 -45.82 29.41 0.95
N LYS A 4 -44.56 29.84 0.87
CA LYS A 4 -43.55 29.15 0.04
C LYS A 4 -42.38 28.77 0.92
N LEU A 5 -42.54 27.59 1.53
CA LEU A 5 -41.48 26.85 2.19
C LEU A 5 -40.54 26.38 1.07
N VAL A 6 -39.38 27.01 0.96
CA VAL A 6 -38.33 26.54 0.04
C VAL A 6 -37.69 25.31 0.70
N PHE A 7 -38.12 24.14 0.25
CA PHE A 7 -37.47 22.87 0.53
C PHE A 7 -36.11 22.90 -0.17
N VAL A 8 -35.05 23.27 0.58
CA VAL A 8 -33.68 23.00 0.15
C VAL A 8 -33.50 21.49 0.22
N VAL A 9 -33.64 20.84 -0.93
CA VAL A 9 -33.26 19.44 -1.10
C VAL A 9 -31.75 19.37 -0.89
N LEU A 10 -31.38 18.94 0.32
CA LEU A 10 -30.05 18.44 0.64
C LEU A 10 -29.76 17.30 -0.35
N VAL A 11 -29.01 17.59 -1.41
CA VAL A 11 -28.32 16.55 -2.18
C VAL A 11 -27.21 16.03 -1.27
N LEU A 12 -27.61 15.16 -0.35
CA LEU A 12 -26.72 14.21 0.28
C LEU A 12 -26.20 13.34 -0.86
N CYS A 13 -25.01 13.65 -1.36
CA CYS A 13 -24.16 12.68 -2.05
C CYS A 13 -23.73 11.59 -1.05
N TRP A 14 -24.70 10.84 -0.53
CA TRP A 14 -24.47 9.52 0.02
C TRP A 14 -24.17 8.62 -1.17
N ASN A 15 -22.90 8.48 -1.50
CA ASN A 15 -22.41 7.32 -2.22
C ASN A 15 -22.32 6.18 -1.18
N PRO A 16 -23.33 5.31 -1.02
CA PRO A 16 -23.37 4.32 0.04
C PRO A 16 -22.66 3.02 -0.42
N GLY A 17 -21.62 3.14 -1.26
CA GLY A 17 -21.05 2.02 -2.01
C GLY A 17 -19.52 1.92 -1.99
N TYR A 18 -18.80 2.83 -1.33
CA TYR A 18 -17.38 2.61 -1.09
C TYR A 18 -17.24 1.79 0.19
N LEU A 19 -17.31 0.47 0.04
CA LEU A 19 -16.78 -0.46 1.04
C LEU A 19 -15.32 -0.08 1.29
N LEU A 20 -15.11 0.61 2.41
CA LEU A 20 -13.95 0.51 3.32
C LEU A 20 -12.62 0.17 2.62
N ALA A 21 -12.06 1.15 1.92
CA ALA A 21 -10.70 1.09 1.42
C ALA A 21 -9.80 1.97 2.29
N PHE A 22 -8.63 1.46 2.71
CA PHE A 22 -7.62 2.35 3.29
C PHE A 22 -7.22 3.39 2.23
N THR A 23 -6.82 4.58 2.68
CA THR A 23 -6.29 5.63 1.80
C THR A 23 -4.93 6.12 2.31
N PHE A 24 -4.01 6.34 1.38
CA PHE A 24 -2.73 7.00 1.64
C PHE A 24 -2.36 7.85 0.42
N ASP A 25 -2.27 9.17 0.63
CA ASP A 25 -1.99 10.14 -0.44
C ASP A 25 -2.95 9.95 -1.63
N ASN A 26 -2.44 9.51 -2.78
CA ASN A 26 -3.22 9.29 -4.01
C ASN A 26 -3.70 7.84 -4.18
N TRP A 27 -3.36 6.96 -3.24
CA TRP A 27 -3.58 5.53 -3.34
C TRP A 27 -4.68 5.09 -2.39
N HIS A 28 -5.49 4.13 -2.82
CA HIS A 28 -6.44 3.44 -1.98
C HIS A 28 -6.46 1.94 -2.27
N SER A 29 -6.89 1.13 -1.31
CA SER A 29 -7.06 -0.30 -1.58
C SER A 29 -8.08 -0.51 -2.70
N GLY A 30 -7.92 -1.60 -3.45
CA GLY A 30 -8.79 -1.91 -4.58
C GLY A 30 -8.36 -1.30 -5.93
N MET A 31 -7.42 -0.35 -5.97
CA MET A 31 -6.90 0.16 -7.24
C MET A 31 -6.20 -0.94 -8.03
N THR A 32 -6.52 -1.07 -9.31
CA THR A 32 -5.77 -1.90 -10.24
C THR A 32 -4.39 -1.32 -10.53
N LEU A 33 -3.45 -2.16 -10.94
CA LEU A 33 -2.12 -1.70 -11.35
C LEU A 33 -2.17 -0.71 -12.52
N ASP A 34 -3.09 -0.88 -13.47
CA ASP A 34 -3.23 0.05 -14.59
C ASP A 34 -3.75 1.42 -14.13
N GLU A 35 -4.73 1.45 -13.22
CA GLU A 35 -5.19 2.71 -12.61
C GLU A 35 -4.05 3.43 -11.88
N VAL A 36 -3.22 2.69 -11.12
CA VAL A 36 -2.05 3.27 -10.45
C VAL A 36 -1.04 3.81 -11.45
N LEU A 37 -0.73 3.06 -12.52
CA LEU A 37 0.21 3.50 -13.56
C LEU A 37 -0.29 4.73 -14.29
N THR A 38 -1.58 4.75 -14.66
CA THR A 38 -2.23 5.87 -15.34
C THR A 38 -2.29 7.11 -14.45
N LEU A 39 -2.60 6.94 -13.16
CA LEU A 39 -2.58 8.04 -12.20
C LEU A 39 -1.17 8.59 -11.98
N SER A 40 -0.17 7.70 -11.92
CA SER A 40 1.24 8.07 -11.77
C SER A 40 1.74 8.84 -12.98
N GLU A 41 1.36 8.43 -14.18
CA GLU A 41 1.68 9.14 -15.43
C GLU A 41 1.05 10.55 -15.44
N LYS A 42 -0.23 10.64 -15.07
CA LYS A 42 -0.96 11.92 -15.00
C LYS A 42 -0.39 12.89 -13.97
N LYS A 43 0.10 12.38 -12.84
CA LYS A 43 0.63 13.18 -11.71
C LYS A 43 2.15 13.24 -11.68
N ASP A 44 2.81 12.68 -12.68
CA ASP A 44 4.26 12.58 -12.79
C ASP A 44 4.94 11.97 -11.53
N ILE A 45 4.36 10.89 -11.00
CA ILE A 45 4.90 10.17 -9.84
C ILE A 45 5.88 9.10 -10.35
N PRO A 46 7.17 9.11 -9.95
CA PRO A 46 8.20 8.22 -10.49
C PRO A 46 8.12 6.79 -9.91
N ILE A 47 7.04 6.07 -10.18
CA ILE A 47 6.85 4.69 -9.72
C ILE A 47 7.67 3.71 -10.55
N ARG A 48 8.27 2.71 -9.91
CA ARG A 48 9.13 1.71 -10.57
C ARG A 48 8.97 0.35 -9.95
N ARG A 49 9.24 -0.71 -10.72
CA ARG A 49 9.32 -2.07 -10.18
C ARG A 49 10.37 -2.16 -9.06
N ASP A 50 10.01 -2.81 -7.96
CA ASP A 50 10.97 -3.11 -6.90
C ASP A 50 12.17 -3.93 -7.40
N GLY A 51 13.35 -3.65 -6.84
CA GLY A 51 14.63 -4.21 -7.29
C GLY A 51 15.26 -3.52 -8.50
N LEU A 52 14.60 -2.56 -9.15
CA LEU A 52 15.25 -1.68 -10.13
C LEU A 52 15.77 -0.42 -9.45
N VAL A 53 17.08 -0.20 -9.52
CA VAL A 53 17.70 1.06 -9.08
C VAL A 53 17.62 2.06 -10.22
N GLY A 54 17.19 3.28 -9.92
CA GLY A 54 17.22 4.37 -10.88
C GLY A 54 17.21 5.72 -10.18
N THR A 55 17.55 6.76 -10.93
CA THR A 55 17.68 8.14 -10.43
C THR A 55 16.65 9.09 -11.02
N LYS A 56 15.86 8.66 -12.01
CA LYS A 56 14.83 9.49 -12.67
C LYS A 56 13.80 10.06 -11.70
N GLU A 57 13.65 11.37 -11.68
CA GLU A 57 12.71 12.06 -10.78
C GLU A 57 11.27 12.10 -11.33
N HIS A 58 11.09 11.75 -12.61
CA HIS A 58 9.82 11.76 -13.33
C HIS A 58 9.32 10.35 -13.67
N PHE A 59 8.02 10.25 -13.97
CA PHE A 59 7.44 9.03 -14.50
C PHE A 59 8.07 8.67 -15.86
N ASP A 60 8.44 7.40 -16.04
CA ASP A 60 8.96 6.91 -17.31
C ASP A 60 8.26 5.60 -17.68
N PRO A 61 7.38 5.60 -18.70
CA PRO A 61 6.61 4.41 -19.08
C PRO A 61 7.51 3.24 -19.48
N LYS A 62 8.73 3.50 -19.99
CA LYS A 62 9.68 2.44 -20.35
C LYS A 62 10.22 1.69 -19.14
N THR A 63 10.17 2.28 -17.94
CA THR A 63 10.63 1.65 -16.70
C THR A 63 9.49 1.20 -15.79
N SER A 64 8.30 1.79 -15.96
CA SER A 64 7.12 1.48 -15.14
C SER A 64 6.21 0.47 -15.85
N ARG A 65 5.77 0.76 -17.09
CA ARG A 65 4.78 -0.07 -17.81
C ARG A 65 5.35 -1.37 -18.36
N ILE A 66 6.64 -1.40 -18.74
CA ILE A 66 7.27 -2.63 -19.29
C ILE A 66 7.22 -3.83 -18.33
N TYR A 67 7.06 -3.57 -17.02
CA TYR A 67 6.99 -4.60 -16.00
C TYR A 67 5.57 -4.82 -15.45
N ALA A 68 4.54 -4.14 -15.99
CA ALA A 68 3.18 -4.22 -15.47
C ALA A 68 2.69 -5.68 -15.34
N ASP A 69 2.99 -6.51 -16.34
CA ASP A 69 2.55 -7.92 -16.36
C ASP A 69 3.38 -8.84 -15.46
N LYS A 70 4.57 -8.41 -15.05
CA LYS A 70 5.56 -9.27 -14.36
C LYS A 70 5.78 -8.87 -12.91
N ALA A 71 5.50 -7.62 -12.56
CA ALA A 71 5.77 -7.05 -11.26
C ALA A 71 4.52 -6.94 -10.42
N ARG A 72 4.70 -7.23 -9.13
CA ARG A 72 3.66 -7.12 -8.09
C ARG A 72 4.00 -6.08 -7.03
N ILE A 73 5.21 -5.53 -7.08
CA ILE A 73 5.65 -4.49 -6.15
C ILE A 73 6.22 -3.36 -6.98
N PHE A 74 5.64 -2.18 -6.79
CA PHE A 74 6.15 -0.93 -7.32
C PHE A 74 6.56 -0.04 -6.16
N TYR A 75 7.49 0.87 -6.39
CA TYR A 75 7.94 1.82 -5.38
C TYR A 75 8.28 3.17 -5.99
N TYR A 76 8.26 4.18 -5.14
CA TYR A 76 8.83 5.48 -5.40
C TYR A 76 9.50 6.02 -4.13
N LYS A 77 10.35 7.02 -4.30
CA LYS A 77 10.98 7.73 -3.18
C LYS A 77 10.36 9.12 -3.09
N THR A 78 10.09 9.56 -1.87
CA THR A 78 9.54 10.89 -1.61
C THR A 78 10.01 11.37 -0.23
N ARG A 79 9.58 12.56 0.22
CA ARG A 79 9.78 13.03 1.59
C ARG A 79 8.46 13.00 2.34
N LEU A 80 8.45 12.36 3.50
CA LEU A 80 7.31 12.31 4.40
C LEU A 80 7.78 12.73 5.79
N VAL A 81 7.05 13.64 6.42
CA VAL A 81 7.44 14.24 7.71
C VAL A 81 8.86 14.84 7.63
N ASN A 82 9.15 15.52 6.51
CA ASN A 82 10.47 16.09 6.16
C ASN A 82 11.62 15.09 6.02
N GLU A 83 11.35 13.78 6.09
CA GLU A 83 12.37 12.73 6.01
C GLU A 83 12.27 11.93 4.71
N PRO A 84 13.41 11.52 4.10
CA PRO A 84 13.40 10.62 2.94
C PRO A 84 12.70 9.29 3.27
N ALA A 85 11.72 8.93 2.45
CA ALA A 85 10.93 7.73 2.59
C ALA A 85 10.86 6.96 1.27
N LYS A 86 10.84 5.63 1.36
CA LYS A 86 10.47 4.74 0.26
C LYS A 86 9.02 4.28 0.46
N VAL A 87 8.15 4.58 -0.49
CA VAL A 87 6.77 4.09 -0.55
C VAL A 87 6.71 2.94 -1.52
N MET A 88 6.17 1.80 -1.10
CA MET A 88 6.00 0.58 -1.88
C MET A 88 4.51 0.26 -1.98
N LEU A 89 4.04 -0.01 -3.19
CA LEU A 89 2.69 -0.42 -3.52
C LEU A 89 2.73 -1.92 -3.82
N GLN A 90 1.99 -2.73 -3.08
CA GLN A 90 1.93 -4.18 -3.26
C GLN A 90 0.59 -4.59 -3.86
N PHE A 91 0.67 -5.38 -4.93
CA PHE A 91 -0.47 -5.85 -5.70
C PHE A 91 -0.63 -7.36 -5.54
N THR A 92 -1.87 -7.82 -5.63
CA THR A 92 -2.21 -9.23 -5.74
C THR A 92 -1.53 -9.85 -6.97
N GLU A 93 -1.28 -11.17 -6.94
CA GLU A 93 -0.41 -11.85 -7.91
C GLU A 93 -1.09 -12.02 -9.27
N GLU A 94 -2.36 -12.41 -9.28
CA GLU A 94 -3.18 -12.65 -10.47
C GLU A 94 -4.04 -11.42 -10.79
N SER A 95 -4.82 -10.92 -9.82
CA SER A 95 -5.80 -9.86 -10.05
C SER A 95 -5.20 -8.45 -10.18
N ARG A 96 -3.93 -8.25 -9.80
CA ARG A 96 -3.20 -6.96 -9.88
C ARG A 96 -3.89 -5.81 -9.16
N ILE A 97 -4.48 -6.10 -8.00
CA ILE A 97 -5.21 -5.16 -7.16
C ILE A 97 -4.31 -4.73 -5.99
N LEU A 98 -4.23 -3.43 -5.72
CA LEU A 98 -3.49 -2.84 -4.62
C LEU A 98 -4.11 -3.26 -3.28
N TYR A 99 -3.35 -3.99 -2.47
CA TYR A 99 -3.79 -4.46 -1.15
C TYR A 99 -2.94 -3.92 0.00
N GLU A 100 -1.75 -3.37 -0.28
CA GLU A 100 -0.90 -2.80 0.75
C GLU A 100 -0.11 -1.60 0.23
N VAL A 101 -0.08 -0.53 1.02
CA VAL A 101 0.89 0.56 0.90
C VAL A 101 1.86 0.49 2.07
N LYS A 102 3.14 0.31 1.74
CA LYS A 102 4.22 0.15 2.71
C LYS A 102 5.19 1.32 2.62
N ILE A 103 5.35 2.04 3.72
CA ILE A 103 6.24 3.18 3.83
C ILE A 103 7.41 2.77 4.71
N SER A 104 8.62 3.11 4.29
CA SER A 104 9.83 2.82 5.06
C SER A 104 10.76 4.03 5.09
N TRP A 105 11.21 4.35 6.31
CA TRP A 105 12.32 5.26 6.58
C TRP A 105 13.49 4.44 7.09
N GLN A 106 14.70 4.79 6.66
CA GLN A 106 15.93 4.09 7.03
C GLN A 106 16.99 5.12 7.45
N GLY A 107 17.85 4.75 8.40
CA GLY A 107 19.05 5.53 8.75
C GLY A 107 18.98 6.23 10.11
N VAL A 108 19.82 7.24 10.31
CA VAL A 108 20.08 7.88 11.62
C VAL A 108 18.84 8.60 12.18
N ASN A 109 18.02 9.20 11.33
CA ASN A 109 16.82 9.95 11.76
C ASN A 109 15.73 9.04 12.34
N VAL A 110 15.71 7.74 11.96
CA VAL A 110 14.85 6.73 12.60
C VAL A 110 15.20 6.54 14.08
N LYS A 111 16.46 6.77 14.48
CA LYS A 111 16.90 6.69 15.88
C LYS A 111 16.54 7.94 16.68
N LYS A 112 16.31 9.08 16.04
CA LYS A 112 16.16 10.40 16.69
C LYS A 112 14.86 11.07 16.25
N GLY A 113 13.81 10.92 17.05
CA GLY A 113 12.59 11.75 16.99
C GLY A 113 11.56 11.42 15.90
N LEU A 114 11.95 10.76 14.80
CA LEU A 114 10.98 10.38 13.76
C LEU A 114 9.88 9.42 14.26
N PRO A 115 10.18 8.33 14.99
CA PRO A 115 9.12 7.42 15.44
C PRO A 115 8.09 8.08 16.36
N PRO A 116 8.46 8.88 17.39
CA PRO A 116 7.48 9.63 18.18
C PRO A 116 6.63 10.60 17.36
N ALA A 117 7.23 11.32 16.40
CA ALA A 117 6.48 12.25 15.55
C ALA A 117 5.44 11.52 14.67
N VAL A 118 5.79 10.35 14.15
CA VAL A 118 4.87 9.50 13.39
C VAL A 118 3.79 8.89 14.29
N GLU A 119 4.15 8.42 15.50
CA GLU A 119 3.20 7.92 16.50
C GLU A 119 2.16 8.98 16.85
N GLU A 120 2.59 10.21 17.16
CA GLU A 120 1.71 11.33 17.49
C GLU A 120 0.78 11.68 16.32
N MET A 121 1.31 11.75 15.09
CA MET A 121 0.51 12.00 13.89
C MET A 121 -0.58 10.93 13.70
N LEU A 122 -0.22 9.66 13.86
CA LEU A 122 -1.15 8.55 13.72
C LEU A 122 -2.17 8.53 14.85
N GLN A 123 -1.75 8.81 16.08
CA GLN A 123 -2.65 8.88 17.23
C GLN A 123 -3.67 10.00 17.08
N LYS A 124 -3.25 11.17 16.57
CA LYS A 124 -4.15 12.27 16.26
C LYS A 124 -5.15 11.92 15.16
N LYS A 125 -4.74 11.14 14.16
CA LYS A 125 -5.57 10.80 13.00
C LYS A 125 -6.53 9.63 13.26
N TYR A 126 -6.07 8.59 13.96
CA TYR A 126 -6.77 7.30 14.08
C TYR A 126 -7.07 6.91 15.53
N GLY A 127 -6.67 7.70 16.52
CA GLY A 127 -6.83 7.39 17.93
C GLY A 127 -5.78 6.41 18.45
N SER A 128 -6.11 5.69 19.52
CA SER A 128 -5.18 4.84 20.25
C SER A 128 -4.79 3.58 19.46
N SER A 129 -3.51 3.21 19.53
CA SER A 129 -2.99 1.96 18.99
C SER A 129 -3.07 0.82 20.01
N THR A 130 -3.17 -0.40 19.51
CA THR A 130 -2.87 -1.61 20.27
C THR A 130 -1.36 -1.88 20.17
N LYS A 131 -0.69 -1.93 21.31
CA LYS A 131 0.77 -2.16 21.37
C LYS A 131 1.05 -3.65 21.44
N SER A 132 1.90 -4.15 20.53
CA SER A 132 2.39 -5.53 20.52
C SER A 132 3.92 -5.50 20.58
N ARG A 133 4.49 -6.14 21.61
CA ARG A 133 5.95 -6.20 21.78
C ARG A 133 6.46 -7.55 21.31
N LYS A 134 7.27 -7.55 20.25
CA LYS A 134 8.04 -8.72 19.82
C LYS A 134 9.49 -8.57 20.29
N ARG A 135 10.24 -9.68 20.30
CA ARG A 135 11.63 -9.74 20.82
C ARG A 135 12.57 -8.69 20.19
N PHE A 136 12.31 -8.26 18.94
CA PHE A 136 13.14 -7.31 18.19
C PHE A 136 12.37 -6.15 17.55
N SER A 137 11.10 -5.96 17.90
CA SER A 137 10.33 -4.83 17.39
C SER A 137 9.24 -4.39 18.35
N LYS A 138 8.97 -3.09 18.31
CA LYS A 138 7.72 -2.53 18.83
C LYS A 138 6.79 -2.38 17.64
N ASP A 139 5.72 -3.16 17.67
CA ASP A 139 4.67 -3.09 16.67
C ASP A 139 3.49 -2.34 17.32
N GLU A 140 2.95 -1.36 16.63
CA GLU A 140 1.73 -0.65 17.02
C GLU A 140 0.70 -0.81 15.92
N ILE A 141 -0.51 -1.17 16.29
CA ILE A 141 -1.56 -1.56 15.36
C ILE A 141 -2.77 -0.65 15.58
N TRP A 142 -3.21 0.01 14.52
CA TRP A 142 -4.48 0.74 14.47
C TRP A 142 -5.45 -0.06 13.60
N HIS A 143 -6.63 -0.34 14.15
CA HIS A 143 -7.74 -0.91 13.41
C HIS A 143 -8.52 0.26 12.81
N LEU A 144 -8.41 0.45 11.50
CA LEU A 144 -9.11 1.53 10.81
C LEU A 144 -10.61 1.20 10.69
N ASP A 145 -10.90 -0.07 10.43
CA ASP A 145 -12.22 -0.70 10.45
C ASP A 145 -12.06 -2.23 10.58
N GLN A 146 -13.06 -3.00 10.17
CA GLN A 146 -13.05 -4.48 10.25
C GLN A 146 -12.09 -5.12 9.26
N ASP A 147 -11.83 -4.47 8.12
CA ASP A 147 -11.10 -5.01 6.98
C ASP A 147 -9.77 -4.30 6.75
N ASN A 148 -9.54 -3.14 7.37
CA ASN A 148 -8.34 -2.33 7.17
C ASN A 148 -7.53 -2.14 8.45
N GLN A 149 -6.21 -2.26 8.32
CA GLN A 149 -5.27 -2.03 9.42
C GLN A 149 -4.12 -1.13 9.01
N LEU A 150 -3.64 -0.36 9.99
CA LEU A 150 -2.37 0.33 9.92
C LEU A 150 -1.42 -0.25 10.96
N ILE A 151 -0.25 -0.69 10.51
CA ILE A 151 0.79 -1.27 11.36
C ILE A 151 2.04 -0.41 11.29
N MET A 152 2.45 0.14 12.43
CA MET A 152 3.75 0.74 12.63
C MET A 152 4.71 -0.28 13.24
N LYS A 153 5.87 -0.47 12.62
CA LYS A 153 6.94 -1.33 13.12
C LYS A 153 8.22 -0.54 13.24
N ASN A 154 8.82 -0.56 14.44
CA ASN A 154 10.10 0.08 14.72
C ASN A 154 11.13 -0.98 15.16
N THR A 155 12.22 -1.10 14.40
CA THR A 155 13.37 -2.00 14.70
C THR A 155 14.62 -1.24 15.16
N GLY A 156 14.53 0.06 15.43
CA GLY A 156 15.65 0.93 15.78
C GLY A 156 16.52 1.38 14.60
N VAL A 157 16.48 0.67 13.47
CA VAL A 157 17.18 1.04 12.22
C VAL A 157 16.19 1.42 11.12
N VAL A 158 15.01 0.80 11.15
CA VAL A 158 13.94 1.02 10.18
C VAL A 158 12.67 1.36 10.94
N LEU A 159 12.02 2.43 10.50
CA LEU A 159 10.63 2.71 10.81
C LEU A 159 9.80 2.32 9.60
N GLN A 160 8.76 1.54 9.81
CA GLN A 160 7.91 1.06 8.75
C GLN A 160 6.44 1.30 9.10
N LEU A 161 5.67 1.85 8.16
CA LEU A 161 4.20 1.86 8.21
C LEU A 161 3.66 0.94 7.12
N ARG A 162 2.62 0.18 7.42
CA ARG A 162 1.87 -0.62 6.46
C ARG A 162 0.40 -0.25 6.58
N TYR A 163 -0.20 0.20 5.49
CA TYR A 163 -1.65 0.27 5.32
C TYR A 163 -2.06 -0.99 4.58
N ILE A 164 -2.96 -1.79 5.15
CA ILE A 164 -3.28 -3.13 4.68
C ILE A 164 -4.80 -3.29 4.61
N ASP A 165 -5.26 -3.79 3.47
CA ASP A 165 -6.60 -4.34 3.29
C ASP A 165 -6.51 -5.86 3.54
N LEU A 166 -7.10 -6.33 4.64
CA LEU A 166 -6.99 -7.70 5.12
C LEU A 166 -7.72 -8.70 4.22
N ILE A 167 -8.78 -8.28 3.53
CA ILE A 167 -9.50 -9.13 2.59
C ILE A 167 -8.62 -9.36 1.37
N LEU A 168 -8.08 -8.27 0.80
CA LEU A 168 -7.21 -8.36 -0.37
C LEU A 168 -5.85 -8.99 -0.04
N GLU A 169 -5.33 -8.84 1.18
CA GLU A 169 -4.11 -9.54 1.63
C GLU A 169 -4.32 -11.06 1.64
N LYS A 170 -5.47 -11.55 2.13
CA LYS A 170 -5.83 -12.98 2.07
C LYS A 170 -5.91 -13.46 0.62
N THR A 171 -6.51 -12.68 -0.27
CA THR A 171 -6.56 -12.98 -1.71
C THR A 171 -5.15 -13.06 -2.31
N ALA A 172 -4.28 -12.09 -1.99
CA ALA A 172 -2.89 -12.06 -2.46
C ALA A 172 -2.11 -13.32 -2.02
N ILE A 173 -2.33 -13.80 -0.79
CA ILE A 173 -1.72 -15.03 -0.28
C ILE A 173 -2.22 -16.24 -1.08
N ALA A 174 -3.54 -16.38 -1.26
CA ALA A 174 -4.13 -17.50 -1.97
C ALA A 174 -3.70 -17.57 -3.45
N GLU A 175 -3.66 -16.42 -4.15
CA GLU A 175 -3.15 -16.33 -5.52
C GLU A 175 -1.67 -16.72 -5.61
N LYS A 176 -0.84 -16.25 -4.66
CA LYS A 176 0.59 -16.59 -4.62
C LYS A 176 0.79 -18.09 -4.42
N GLU A 177 0.02 -18.73 -3.54
CA GLU A 177 0.10 -20.17 -3.30
C GLU A 177 -0.30 -20.96 -4.55
N ARG A 178 -1.39 -20.58 -5.23
CA ARG A 178 -1.81 -21.19 -6.51
C ARG A 178 -0.72 -21.05 -7.58
N ALA A 179 -0.17 -19.85 -7.75
CA ALA A 179 0.91 -19.61 -8.71
C ALA A 179 2.18 -20.44 -8.40
N GLN A 180 2.51 -20.64 -7.12
CA GLN A 180 3.62 -21.51 -6.72
C GLN A 180 3.35 -22.99 -6.99
N GLN A 181 2.12 -23.47 -6.73
CA GLN A 181 1.73 -24.85 -7.02
C GLN A 181 1.81 -25.14 -8.52
N MET A 182 1.29 -24.25 -9.37
CA MET A 182 1.38 -24.39 -10.83
C MET A 182 2.84 -24.46 -11.31
N LYS A 183 3.72 -23.59 -10.79
CA LYS A 183 5.16 -23.61 -11.12
C LYS A 183 5.82 -24.92 -10.71
N ARG A 184 5.48 -25.47 -9.55
CA ARG A 184 5.99 -26.77 -9.08
C ARG A 184 5.53 -27.90 -10.01
N GLN A 185 4.25 -27.94 -10.36
CA GLN A 185 3.71 -28.95 -11.28
C GLN A 185 4.38 -28.88 -12.65
N GLN A 186 4.54 -27.68 -13.22
CA GLN A 186 5.26 -27.48 -14.49
C GLN A 186 6.72 -27.94 -14.42
N GLY A 187 7.39 -27.67 -13.30
CA GLY A 187 8.76 -28.16 -13.04
C GLY A 187 8.84 -29.69 -13.02
N LEU A 188 7.92 -30.35 -12.31
CA LEU A 188 7.85 -31.80 -12.25
C LEU A 188 7.62 -32.43 -13.63
N VAL A 189 6.69 -31.89 -14.41
CA VAL A 189 6.44 -32.36 -15.79
C VAL A 189 7.67 -32.18 -16.68
N LYS A 190 8.37 -31.04 -16.55
CA LYS A 190 9.59 -30.78 -17.31
C LYS A 190 10.71 -31.76 -16.97
N ASP A 191 10.82 -32.14 -15.69
CA ASP A 191 11.86 -33.06 -15.22
C ASP A 191 11.49 -34.53 -15.49
N GLN A 192 10.22 -34.91 -15.50
CA GLN A 192 9.75 -36.22 -15.96
C GLN A 192 10.18 -36.52 -17.40
N ASN A 193 10.33 -35.50 -18.25
CA ASN A 193 10.80 -35.68 -19.63
C ASN A 193 12.33 -35.77 -19.74
N LYS A 194 13.08 -35.70 -18.62
CA LYS A 194 14.55 -35.78 -18.59
C LYS A 194 15.08 -37.06 -17.94
N PHE A 195 14.23 -37.78 -17.21
CA PHE A 195 14.52 -39.05 -16.56
C PHE A 195 13.69 -40.15 -17.21
#